data_AF-I0R6M7-F1
#
_entry.id   AF-I0R6M7-F1
#
_cell.length_a   1.000
_cell.length_b   1.000
_cell.length_c   1.000
_cell.angle_alpha   90.00
_cell.angle_beta   90.00
_cell.angle_gamma   90.00
#
_symmetry.space_group_name_H-M   'P 1'
#
loop_
_entity.id
_entity.type
_entity.pdbx_description
1 polymer ?
#
loop_
_entity_poly.entity_id
_entity_poly.type
_entity_poly.pdbx_seq_one_letter_code
_entity_poly.pdbx_strand_id
1 'polypeptide(L)' 'MKELYDIFKEDIDQEVLEKSKNKWIKEGRREGKKEGRKEGVINTLLMLVKDGIISVEDAAKRANLSVGTFQKYLNKKM' A
#
# COMPACT_ATOMS: atom_id res chain seq x y z
N MET A 1 -17.13 -1.73 30.86
CA MET A 1 -16.27 -1.05 29.87
C MET A 1 -17.03 -0.50 28.64
N LYS A 2 -18.37 -0.33 28.67
CA LYS A 2 -19.11 0.49 27.69
C LYS A 2 -19.24 1.96 28.13
N GLU A 3 -19.42 2.18 29.43
CA GLU A 3 -19.67 3.51 30.01
C GLU A 3 -18.56 4.54 29.73
N LEU A 4 -17.29 4.13 29.75
CA LEU A 4 -16.18 5.06 29.50
C LEU A 4 -16.18 5.58 28.06
N TYR A 5 -16.56 4.75 27.08
CA TYR A 5 -16.59 5.15 25.68
C TYR A 5 -17.78 6.06 25.38
N ASP A 6 -18.89 5.85 26.07
CA ASP A 6 -20.11 6.64 25.93
C ASP A 6 -19.95 8.03 26.59
N ILE A 7 -19.35 8.10 27.79
CA ILE A 7 -19.03 9.37 28.48
C ILE A 7 -18.09 10.25 27.62
N PHE A 8 -17.01 9.69 27.09
CA PHE A 8 -16.07 10.45 26.25
C PHE A 8 -16.69 10.90 24.91
N LYS A 9 -17.71 10.20 24.41
CA LYS A 9 -18.34 10.50 23.12
C LYS A 9 -19.33 11.65 23.21
N GLU A 10 -19.95 11.86 24.37
CA GLU A 10 -20.81 13.01 24.64
C GLU A 10 -20.00 14.31 24.78
N ASP A 11 -18.77 14.24 25.31
CA ASP A 11 -17.87 15.40 25.47
C ASP A 11 -16.98 15.70 24.24
N ILE A 12 -16.92 14.79 23.26
CA ILE A 12 -16.16 15.02 22.02
C ILE A 12 -16.97 15.92 21.09
N ASP A 13 -16.42 17.11 20.86
CA ASP A 13 -16.88 18.06 19.86
C ASP A 13 -17.02 17.37 18.48
N GLN A 14 -18.21 17.47 17.88
CA GLN A 14 -18.50 16.94 16.54
C GLN A 14 -17.49 17.45 15.51
N GLU A 15 -16.99 18.68 15.67
CA GLU A 15 -15.95 19.25 14.82
C GLU A 15 -14.64 18.47 14.92
N VAL A 16 -14.25 18.04 16.13
CA VAL A 16 -13.05 17.21 16.36
C VAL A 16 -13.23 15.83 15.72
N LEU A 17 -14.42 15.25 15.82
CA LEU A 17 -14.73 13.96 15.20
C LEU A 17 -14.67 14.05 13.66
N GLU A 18 -15.24 15.10 13.08
CA GLU A 18 -15.26 15.31 11.63
C GLU A 18 -13.86 15.61 11.06
N LYS A 19 -13.08 16.48 11.74
CA LYS A 19 -11.67 16.72 11.40
C LYS A 19 -10.87 15.43 11.44
N SER A 20 -11.07 14.60 12.46
CA SER A 20 -10.41 13.31 12.60
C SER A 20 -10.78 12.37 11.45
N LYS A 21 -12.06 12.16 11.17
CA LYS A 21 -12.53 11.33 10.05
C LYS A 21 -11.95 11.78 8.71
N ASN A 22 -11.97 13.08 8.44
CA ASN A 22 -11.42 13.66 7.21
C ASN A 22 -9.92 13.42 7.08
N LYS A 23 -9.16 13.52 8.17
CA LYS A 23 -7.73 13.22 8.19
C LYS A 23 -7.48 11.75 7.85
N TRP A 24 -8.20 10.82 8.48
CA TRP A 24 -8.08 9.38 8.23
C TRP A 24 -8.40 9.01 6.78
N ILE A 25 -9.46 9.57 6.20
CA ILE A 25 -9.84 9.31 4.79
C ILE A 25 -8.76 9.84 3.83
N LYS A 26 -8.26 11.05 4.06
CA LYS A 26 -7.21 11.65 3.21
C LYS A 26 -5.94 10.81 3.28
N GLU A 27 -5.55 10.38 4.48
CA GLU A 27 -4.37 9.56 4.69
C GLU A 27 -4.50 8.19 4.05
N GLY A 28 -5.64 7.51 4.25
CA GLY A 28 -5.93 6.22 3.61
C GLY A 28 -5.89 6.30 2.08
N ARG A 29 -6.43 7.37 1.48
CA ARG A 29 -6.33 7.60 0.03
C ARG A 29 -4.89 7.83 -0.43
N ARG A 30 -4.09 8.53 0.38
CA ARG A 30 -2.68 8.82 0.07
C ARG A 30 -1.83 7.55 0.12
N GLU A 31 -1.96 6.76 1.18
CA GLU A 31 -1.24 5.49 1.31
C GLU A 31 -1.74 4.47 0.28
N GLY A 32 -3.05 4.34 0.05
CA GLY A 32 -3.58 3.45 -0.99
C GLY A 32 -3.07 3.78 -2.39
N LYS A 33 -2.96 5.06 -2.76
CA LYS A 33 -2.34 5.48 -4.03
C LYS A 33 -0.85 5.11 -4.11
N LYS A 34 -0.13 5.25 -2.99
CA LYS A 34 1.30 4.94 -2.91
C LYS A 34 1.55 3.44 -3.03
N GLU A 35 0.79 2.63 -2.31
CA GLU A 35 0.84 1.17 -2.37
C GLU A 35 0.43 0.66 -3.75
N GLY A 36 -0.71 1.13 -4.28
CA GLY A 36 -1.17 0.76 -5.62
C GLY A 36 -0.16 1.09 -6.72
N ARG A 37 0.53 2.23 -6.63
CA ARG A 37 1.62 2.57 -7.57
C ARG A 37 2.79 1.61 -7.44
N LYS A 38 3.21 1.26 -6.22
CA LYS A 38 4.31 0.30 -6.00
C LYS A 38 3.96 -1.07 -6.56
N GLU A 39 2.76 -1.57 -6.29
CA GLU A 39 2.29 -2.86 -6.84
C GLU A 39 2.17 -2.83 -8.36
N GLY A 40 1.67 -1.74 -8.95
CA GLY A 40 1.59 -1.57 -10.40
C GLY A 40 2.95 -1.61 -11.08
N VAL A 41 3.96 -0.96 -10.49
CA VAL A 41 5.35 -1.02 -10.98
C VAL A 41 5.87 -2.45 -10.92
N ILE A 42 5.70 -3.16 -9.79
CA ILE A 42 6.15 -4.55 -9.66
C ILE A 42 5.46 -5.44 -10.70
N ASN A 43 4.12 -5.36 -10.84
CA ASN A 43 3.38 -6.16 -11.83
C ASN A 43 3.85 -5.89 -13.27
N THR A 44 4.14 -4.63 -13.61
CA THR A 44 4.68 -4.28 -14.93
C THR A 44 6.04 -4.94 -15.16
N LEU A 45 6.94 -4.84 -14.18
CA LEU A 45 8.26 -5.46 -14.26
C LEU A 45 8.18 -6.99 -14.35
N LEU A 46 7.22 -7.62 -13.65
CA LEU A 46 6.97 -9.06 -13.76
C LEU A 46 6.60 -9.46 -15.20
N MET A 47 5.72 -8.69 -15.86
CA MET A 47 5.33 -8.95 -17.25
C MET A 47 6.52 -8.80 -18.21
N LEU A 48 7.29 -7.72 -18.06
CA LEU A 48 8.47 -7.49 -18.91
C LEU A 48 9.53 -8.60 -18.78
N VAL A 49 9.70 -9.18 -17.59
CA VAL A 49 10.58 -10.34 -17.39
C VAL A 49 10.00 -11.58 -18.06
N LYS A 50 8.68 -11.83 -17.91
CA LYS A 50 8.01 -12.96 -18.57
C LYS A 50 8.11 -12.88 -20.09
N ASP A 51 8.03 -11.68 -20.64
CA ASP A 51 8.16 -11.42 -22.08
C ASP A 51 9.63 -11.45 -22.55
N GLY A 52 10.60 -11.65 -21.64
CA GLY A 52 12.02 -11.69 -21.96
C GLY A 52 12.61 -10.33 -22.36
N ILE A 53 11.91 -9.22 -22.11
CA ILE A 53 12.32 -7.86 -22.49
C ILE A 53 13.41 -7.34 -21.56
N ILE A 54 13.35 -7.69 -20.27
CA ILE A 54 14.36 -7.34 -19.26
C ILE A 54 14.75 -8.56 -18.42
N SER A 55 15.95 -8.54 -17.84
CA SER A 55 16.40 -9.57 -16.91
C SER A 55 15.71 -9.48 -15.54
N VAL A 56 15.76 -10.56 -14.77
CA VAL A 56 15.26 -10.60 -13.39
C VAL A 56 16.06 -9.61 -12.53
N GLU A 57 17.36 -9.49 -12.77
CA GLU A 57 18.27 -8.58 -12.05
C GLU A 57 17.90 -7.11 -12.29
N ASP A 58 17.65 -6.73 -13.55
CA ASP A 58 17.24 -5.37 -13.91
C ASP A 58 15.88 -5.03 -13.31
N ALA A 59 14.94 -5.97 -13.36
CA ALA A 59 13.62 -5.81 -12.79
C ALA A 59 13.66 -5.65 -11.26
N ALA A 60 14.44 -6.48 -10.56
CA ALA A 60 14.63 -6.39 -9.11
C ALA A 60 15.24 -5.03 -8.71
N LYS A 61 16.26 -4.57 -9.44
CA LYS A 61 16.88 -3.25 -9.21
C LYS A 61 15.88 -2.11 -9.41
N ARG A 62 15.07 -2.15 -10.47
CA ARG A 62 14.03 -1.14 -10.75
C ARG A 62 12.90 -1.16 -9.73
N ALA A 63 12.59 -2.32 -9.17
CA ALA A 63 11.62 -2.47 -8.07
C ALA A 63 12.19 -2.06 -6.70
N ASN A 64 13.50 -1.76 -6.62
CA ASN A 64 14.23 -1.59 -5.36
C ASN A 64 14.09 -2.79 -4.42
N LEU A 65 14.22 -4.00 -4.98
CA LEU A 65 14.14 -5.27 -4.28
C LEU A 65 15.42 -6.07 -4.50
N SER A 66 15.68 -7.03 -3.61
CA SER A 66 16.67 -8.07 -3.91
C SER A 66 16.15 -8.97 -5.03
N VAL A 67 17.06 -9.57 -5.79
CA VAL A 67 16.73 -10.56 -6.84
C VAL A 67 15.89 -11.69 -6.25
N GLY A 68 16.28 -12.23 -5.10
CA GLY A 68 15.54 -13.31 -4.43
C GLY A 68 14.12 -12.90 -4.01
N THR A 69 13.93 -11.66 -3.55
CA THR A 69 12.60 -11.13 -3.24
C THR A 69 11.75 -11.01 -4.51
N PHE A 70 12.32 -10.46 -5.58
CA PHE A 70 11.62 -10.32 -6.86
C PHE A 70 11.26 -11.70 -7.47
N GLN A 71 12.15 -12.69 -7.37
CA GLN A 71 11.90 -14.05 -7.80
C GLN A 71 10.71 -14.70 -7.08
N LYS A 72 10.52 -14.42 -5.78
CA LYS A 72 9.33 -14.88 -5.05
C LYS A 72 8.04 -14.30 -5.63
N TYR A 73 8.06 -13.04 -6.08
CA TYR A 73 6.91 -12.44 -6.76
C TYR A 73 6.62 -13.10 -8.12
N LEU A 74 7.67 -13.37 -8.91
CA LEU A 74 7.56 -14.13 -10.16
C LEU A 74 6.90 -15.49 -9.91
N ASN A 75 7.42 -16.25 -8.95
CA ASN A 75 6.95 -17.61 -8.66
C ASN A 75 5.55 -17.65 -8.05
N LYS A 76 5.12 -16.61 -7.32
CA LYS A 76 3.77 -16.53 -6.73
C LYS A 76 2.68 -16.17 -7.75
N LYS A 77 3.08 -15.54 -8.87
CA LYS A 77 2.19 -15.07 -9.95
C LYS A 77 2.37 -15.87 -11.25
N MET A 78 3.06 -17.00 -11.18
CA MET A 78 3.03 -18.09 -12.14
C MET A 78 2.13 -19.18 -11.58
#